data_AF-A0AAW1NP78-F1
#
_entry.id   AF-A0AAW1NP78-F1
#
_cell.length_a   1.000
_cell.length_b   1.000
_cell.length_c   1.000
_cell.angle_alpha   90.00
_cell.angle_beta   90.00
_cell.angle_gamma   90.00
#
_symmetry.space_group_name_H-M   'P 1'
#
loop_
_entity.id
_entity.type
_entity.pdbx_description
1 polymer ?
#
loop_
_entity_poly.entity_id
_entity_poly.type
_entity_poly.pdbx_seq_one_letter_code
_entity_poly.pdbx_strand_id
1 'polypeptide(L)'
;VPPAVHGGKDLLKRMLTYDPARRITARDALEHPYFREQPIPLRLDSMPHFPSAHDAVPSHRHNQRRELDNAEHERNAKRSRAPPRGLMTGWGTPSAASVPYGRPRFPESFDTALETSCMW
;
A
#
# COMPACT_ATOMS: atom_id res chain seq x y z
N VAL A 1 28.28 25.45 -22.21
CA VAL A 1 27.96 24.13 -21.64
C VAL A 1 29.25 23.33 -21.54
N PRO A 2 29.71 22.91 -20.34
CA PRO A 2 30.97 22.18 -20.22
C PRO A 2 30.91 20.82 -20.95
N PRO A 3 32.01 20.34 -21.56
CA PRO A 3 32.05 19.20 -22.49
C PRO A 3 31.83 17.81 -21.85
N ALA A 4 31.48 17.72 -20.55
CA ALA A 4 31.38 16.50 -19.75
C ALA A 4 30.28 15.49 -20.15
N VAL A 5 29.43 15.83 -21.12
CA VAL A 5 28.24 15.03 -21.48
C VAL A 5 28.60 13.81 -22.35
N HIS A 6 29.81 13.74 -22.89
CA HIS A 6 30.19 12.73 -23.87
C HIS A 6 30.59 11.40 -23.22
N GLY A 7 31.35 11.41 -22.12
CA GLY A 7 31.79 10.19 -21.43
C GLY A 7 30.66 9.40 -20.78
N GLY A 8 29.72 10.08 -20.11
CA GLY A 8 28.59 9.40 -19.44
C GLY A 8 27.64 8.70 -20.42
N LYS A 9 27.39 9.32 -21.58
CA LYS A 9 26.57 8.71 -22.65
C LYS A 9 27.24 7.48 -23.26
N ASP A 10 28.57 7.47 -23.42
CA ASP A 10 29.28 6.30 -23.94
C ASP A 10 29.23 5.11 -22.96
N LEU A 11 29.47 5.37 -21.67
CA LEU A 11 29.40 4.35 -20.62
C LEU A 11 28.01 3.69 -20.59
N LEU A 12 26.94 4.48 -20.61
CA LEU A 12 25.57 3.97 -20.60
C LEU A 12 25.25 3.10 -21.82
N LYS A 13 25.70 3.47 -23.02
CA LYS A 13 25.50 2.65 -24.22
C LYS A 13 26.12 1.26 -24.07
N ARG A 14 27.30 1.16 -23.47
CA ARG A 14 28.00 -0.11 -23.24
C ARG A 14 27.36 -0.94 -22.11
N MET A 15 26.87 -0.30 -21.05
CA MET A 15 26.16 -0.97 -19.96
C MET A 15 24.79 -1.51 -20.40
N LEU A 16 24.10 -0.76 -21.26
CA LEU A 16 22.76 -1.11 -21.76
C LEU A 16 22.81 -1.87 -23.09
N THR A 17 23.93 -2.51 -23.42
CA THR A 17 24.04 -3.38 -24.60
C THR A 17 23.17 -4.62 -24.42
N TYR A 18 22.34 -4.91 -25.44
CA TYR A 18 21.38 -6.01 -25.45
C TYR A 18 22.07 -7.38 -25.28
N ASP A 19 23.09 -7.64 -26.09
CA ASP A 19 23.87 -8.87 -26.03
C ASP A 19 24.72 -8.92 -24.75
N PRO A 20 24.49 -9.88 -23.83
CA PRO A 20 25.24 -9.98 -22.59
C PRO A 20 26.73 -10.28 -22.80
N ALA A 21 27.10 -10.95 -23.90
CA ALA A 21 28.50 -11.25 -24.20
C ALA A 21 29.29 -10.00 -24.62
N ARG A 22 28.59 -8.98 -25.14
CA ARG A 22 29.17 -7.69 -25.58
C ARG A 22 28.98 -6.58 -24.55
N ARG A 23 28.22 -6.82 -23.49
CA ARG A 23 28.00 -5.87 -22.40
C ARG A 23 29.28 -5.67 -21.62
N ILE A 24 29.58 -4.42 -21.29
CA ILE A 24 30.76 -4.09 -20.49
C ILE A 24 30.72 -4.78 -19.12
N THR A 25 31.87 -5.26 -18.66
CA THR A 25 32.00 -5.85 -17.31
C THR A 25 32.07 -4.75 -16.25
N ALA A 26 31.77 -5.09 -14.99
CA ALA A 26 31.85 -4.11 -13.90
C ALA A 26 33.26 -3.53 -13.73
N ARG A 27 34.31 -4.35 -13.93
CA ARG A 27 35.70 -3.89 -13.85
C ARG A 27 36.01 -2.86 -14.94
N ASP A 28 35.66 -3.19 -16.18
CA ASP A 28 35.95 -2.31 -17.32
C ASP A 28 35.10 -1.02 -17.27
N ALA A 29 33.90 -1.09 -16.69
CA ALA A 29 33.05 0.07 -16.46
C ALA A 29 33.69 1.06 -15.47
N LEU A 30 34.29 0.59 -14.39
CA LEU A 30 34.96 1.45 -13.39
C LEU A 30 36.20 2.15 -13.96
N GLU A 31 36.86 1.57 -14.96
CA GLU A 31 38.01 2.15 -15.64
C GLU A 31 37.63 3.21 -16.69
N HIS A 32 36.33 3.40 -16.96
CA HIS A 32 35.84 4.33 -17.98
C HIS A 32 36.19 5.80 -17.65
N PRO A 33 36.55 6.62 -18.67
CA PRO A 33 36.90 8.04 -18.49
C PRO A 33 35.86 8.87 -17.75
N TYR A 34 34.58 8.46 -17.82
CA TYR A 34 33.47 9.12 -17.12
C TYR A 34 33.74 9.38 -15.63
N PHE A 35 34.40 8.44 -14.92
CA PHE A 35 34.70 8.61 -13.49
C PHE A 35 35.92 9.50 -13.22
N ARG A 36 36.68 9.88 -14.26
CA ARG A 36 37.87 10.73 -14.20
C ARG A 36 37.63 12.11 -14.84
N GLU A 37 36.56 12.28 -15.61
CA GLU A 37 36.14 13.55 -16.17
C GLU A 37 35.51 14.45 -15.09
N GLN A 38 35.64 15.77 -15.25
CA GLN A 38 34.99 16.72 -14.35
C GLN A 38 33.49 16.85 -14.70
N PRO A 39 32.57 16.91 -13.70
CA PRO A 39 32.84 16.82 -12.27
C PRO A 39 33.12 15.38 -11.80
N ILE A 40 34.15 15.22 -10.98
CA ILE A 40 34.50 13.93 -10.38
C ILE A 40 33.38 13.45 -9.44
N PRO A 41 33.26 12.12 -9.23
CA PRO A 41 32.31 11.56 -8.27
C PRO A 41 32.45 12.19 -6.89
N LEU A 42 31.32 12.53 -6.29
CA LEU A 42 31.29 13.10 -4.95
C LEU A 42 31.70 12.04 -3.92
N ARG A 43 32.49 12.42 -2.92
CA ARG A 43 32.78 11.54 -1.78
C ARG A 43 31.52 11.30 -0.96
N LEU A 44 31.39 10.11 -0.39
CA LEU A 44 30.25 9.73 0.44
C LEU A 44 30.03 10.73 1.61
N ASP A 45 31.13 11.17 2.24
CA ASP A 45 31.12 12.12 3.36
C ASP A 45 30.57 13.50 2.99
N SER A 46 30.56 13.85 1.70
CA SER A 46 30.09 15.13 1.18
C SER A 46 28.65 15.07 0.66
N MET A 47 28.03 13.88 0.67
CA MET A 47 26.65 13.70 0.25
C MET A 47 25.71 14.23 1.34
N PRO A 48 24.68 15.04 1.00
CA PRO A 48 23.68 15.44 1.99
C PRO A 48 23.00 14.22 2.61
N HIS A 49 22.77 14.28 3.93
CA HIS A 49 22.06 13.23 4.64
C HIS A 49 20.56 13.50 4.58
N PHE A 50 19.80 12.56 4.04
CA PHE A 50 18.34 12.62 4.01
C PHE A 50 17.78 11.60 5.00
N PRO A 51 16.74 11.96 5.78
CA PRO A 51 16.10 11.00 6.67
C PRO A 51 15.49 9.85 5.86
N SER A 52 15.61 8.62 6.38
CA SER A 52 15.03 7.45 5.73
C SER A 52 13.51 7.50 5.79
N ALA A 53 12.85 7.36 4.64
CA ALA A 53 11.39 7.24 4.57
C ALA A 53 10.85 6.00 5.32
N HIS A 54 11.69 4.99 5.52
CA HIS A 54 11.30 3.73 6.16
C HIS A 54 11.17 3.89 7.68
N ASP A 55 11.87 4.86 8.27
CA ASP A 55 11.79 5.20 9.70
C ASP A 55 10.57 6.08 10.01
N ALA A 56 10.00 6.71 8.99
CA ALA A 56 8.89 7.65 9.13
C ALA A 56 7.53 6.95 9.29
N VAL A 57 7.42 5.62 9.14
CA VAL A 57 6.20 4.87 9.45
C VAL A 57 6.21 4.59 10.95
N PRO A 58 5.44 5.32 11.77
CA PRO A 58 5.47 5.10 13.21
C PRO A 58 4.91 3.70 13.47
N SER A 59 5.70 2.84 14.12
CA SER A 59 5.32 1.46 14.44
C SER A 59 4.02 1.38 15.25
N HIS A 60 3.60 2.47 15.89
CA HIS A 60 2.28 2.61 16.50
C HIS A 60 1.12 2.30 15.53
N ARG A 61 1.19 2.70 14.25
CA ARG A 61 0.14 2.35 13.26
C ARG A 61 0.08 0.85 12.99
N HIS A 62 1.24 0.19 12.94
CA HIS A 62 1.31 -1.26 12.70
C HIS A 62 0.81 -2.06 13.90
N ASN A 63 1.19 -1.66 15.12
CA ASN A 63 0.71 -2.29 16.35
C ASN A 63 -0.79 -2.09 16.52
N GLN A 64 -1.31 -0.87 16.32
CA GLN A 64 -2.74 -0.59 16.39
C GLN A 64 -3.54 -1.41 15.37
N ARG A 65 -3.04 -1.54 14.12
CA ARG A 65 -3.71 -2.35 13.10
C ARG A 65 -3.77 -3.83 13.50
N ARG A 66 -2.67 -4.37 14.01
CA ARG A 66 -2.60 -5.76 14.51
C ARG A 66 -3.54 -6.01 15.69
N GLU A 67 -3.64 -5.07 16.62
CA GLU A 67 -4.56 -5.16 17.76
C GLU A 67 -6.02 -5.19 17.30
N LEU A 68 -6.39 -4.31 16.35
CA LEU A 68 -7.74 -4.29 15.76
C LEU A 68 -8.06 -5.61 15.04
N ASP A 69 -7.12 -6.11 14.24
CA ASP A 69 -7.28 -7.38 13.53
C ASP A 69 -7.45 -8.54 14.52
N ASN A 70 -6.64 -8.61 15.59
CA ASN A 70 -6.75 -9.66 16.61
C ASN A 70 -8.09 -9.58 17.39
N ALA A 71 -8.52 -8.37 17.75
CA ALA A 71 -9.80 -8.14 18.42
C ALA A 71 -10.99 -8.56 17.53
N GLU A 72 -10.90 -8.35 16.21
CA GLU A 72 -11.91 -8.81 15.27
C GLU A 72 -11.96 -10.35 15.15
N HIS A 73 -10.81 -11.02 15.08
CA HIS A 73 -10.74 -12.47 15.08
C HIS A 73 -11.37 -13.07 16.34
N GLU A 74 -11.10 -12.49 17.51
CA GLU A 74 -11.74 -12.89 18.77
C GLU A 74 -13.25 -12.66 18.78
N ARG A 75 -13.71 -11.48 18.32
CA ARG A 75 -15.14 -11.16 18.23
C ARG A 75 -15.87 -12.16 17.32
N ASN A 76 -15.28 -12.46 16.17
CA ASN A 76 -15.86 -13.40 15.20
C ASN A 76 -15.88 -14.84 15.76
N ALA A 77 -14.81 -15.27 16.43
CA ALA A 77 -14.75 -16.57 17.10
C ALA A 77 -15.79 -16.72 18.22
N LYS A 78 -16.08 -15.64 18.97
CA LYS A 78 -17.16 -15.63 19.98
C LYS A 78 -18.53 -15.71 19.32
N ARG A 79 -18.74 -14.99 18.20
CA ARG A 79 -20.00 -15.02 17.43
C ARG A 79 -20.28 -16.37 16.79
N SER A 80 -19.27 -17.08 16.30
CA SER A 80 -19.43 -18.41 15.70
C SER A 80 -19.61 -19.54 16.74
N ARG A 81 -19.29 -19.30 18.02
CA ARG A 81 -19.48 -20.24 19.14
C ARG A 81 -20.85 -20.14 19.82
N ALA A 82 -21.83 -19.47 19.22
CA ALA A 82 -23.22 -19.61 19.68
C ALA A 82 -23.55 -21.11 19.74
N PRO A 83 -24.04 -21.65 20.88
CA PRO A 83 -24.38 -23.06 20.95
C PRO A 83 -25.37 -23.37 19.82
N PRO A 84 -25.32 -24.58 19.21
CA PRO A 84 -26.41 -24.99 18.34
C PRO A 84 -27.69 -24.76 19.14
N ARG A 85 -28.63 -23.98 18.60
CA ARG A 85 -29.88 -23.63 19.30
C ARG A 85 -30.47 -24.93 19.85
N GLY A 86 -30.26 -25.15 21.13
CA GLY A 86 -30.87 -26.23 21.87
C GLY A 86 -32.36 -25.96 21.87
N LEU A 87 -33.11 -26.96 21.40
CA LEU A 87 -34.50 -27.26 21.70
C LEU A 87 -35.40 -26.07 22.09
N MET A 88 -36.29 -25.71 21.17
CA MET A 88 -37.41 -24.78 21.36
C MET A 88 -38.34 -25.28 22.47
N THR A 89 -38.06 -24.95 23.73
CA THR A 89 -38.98 -25.22 24.85
C THR A 89 -39.91 -24.03 25.05
N GLY A 90 -41.19 -24.23 24.69
CA GLY A 90 -42.33 -23.47 25.20
C GLY A 90 -42.57 -22.11 24.56
N TRP A 91 -43.56 -22.02 23.67
CA TRP A 91 -44.19 -20.75 23.31
C TRP A 91 -45.00 -20.27 24.53
N GLY A 92 -44.33 -19.59 25.46
CA GLY A 92 -44.99 -18.81 26.50
C GLY A 92 -45.60 -17.58 25.84
N THR A 93 -46.93 -17.50 25.81
CA THR A 93 -47.69 -16.36 25.27
C THR A 93 -47.35 -15.07 26.04
N PRO A 94 -46.83 -14.00 25.41
CA PRO A 94 -46.94 -12.68 26.02
C PRO A 94 -48.38 -12.20 25.84
N SER A 95 -49.07 -12.13 26.97
CA SER A 95 -50.34 -11.44 27.19
C SER A 95 -50.34 -10.06 26.54
N ALA A 96 -51.42 -9.76 25.83
CA ALA A 96 -51.65 -8.54 25.09
C ALA A 96 -51.44 -7.27 25.93
N ALA A 97 -50.41 -6.50 25.59
CA ALA A 97 -50.30 -5.09 25.95
C ALA A 97 -49.49 -4.34 24.88
N SER A 98 -50.23 -3.58 24.07
CA SER A 98 -49.77 -2.33 23.42
C SER A 98 -48.62 -2.40 22.40
N VAL A 99 -48.95 -2.77 21.16
CA VAL A 99 -48.17 -2.37 19.97
C VAL A 99 -48.75 -1.05 19.43
N PRO A 100 -48.07 0.11 19.56
CA PRO A 100 -48.39 1.26 18.75
C PRO A 100 -47.87 0.99 17.33
N TYR A 101 -48.77 0.61 16.42
CA TYR A 101 -48.50 0.60 14.99
C TYR A 101 -48.28 2.04 14.50
N GLY A 102 -47.01 2.44 14.40
CA GLY A 102 -46.55 3.61 13.66
C GLY A 102 -45.75 3.16 12.43
N ARG A 103 -46.44 3.03 11.29
CA ARG A 103 -45.88 2.67 9.99
C ARG A 103 -44.92 3.79 9.50
N PRO A 104 -43.64 3.55 9.18
CA PRO A 104 -42.86 4.54 8.46
C PRO A 104 -43.30 4.57 6.99
N ARG A 105 -43.77 5.74 6.55
CA ARG A 105 -44.12 6.06 5.16
C ARG A 105 -42.82 6.43 4.44
N PHE A 106 -42.31 5.54 3.57
CA PHE A 106 -41.21 5.84 2.66
C PHE A 106 -41.71 6.79 1.55
N PRO A 107 -40.96 7.84 1.18
CA PRO A 107 -41.13 8.47 -0.12
C PRO A 107 -40.30 7.70 -1.17
N GLU A 108 -41.01 7.31 -2.23
CA GLU A 108 -40.47 6.85 -3.50
C GLU A 108 -39.69 7.99 -4.18
N SER A 109 -38.46 7.69 -4.61
CA SER A 109 -37.96 8.19 -5.89
C SER A 109 -36.85 7.27 -6.39
N PHE A 110 -37.15 6.63 -7.52
CA PHE A 110 -36.26 5.83 -8.33
C PHE A 110 -35.29 6.70 -9.13
N ASP A 111 -34.09 6.14 -9.31
CA ASP A 111 -33.15 6.28 -10.42
C ASP A 111 -32.69 7.67 -10.91
N THR A 112 -31.39 7.88 -10.79
CA THR A 112 -30.58 8.28 -11.95
C THR A 112 -29.13 7.81 -11.74
N ALA A 113 -28.82 6.64 -12.33
CA ALA A 113 -27.47 6.30 -12.73
C ALA A 113 -27.09 7.19 -13.92
N LEU A 114 -25.98 7.93 -13.79
CA LEU A 114 -25.17 8.68 -14.77
C LEU A 114 -24.35 9.64 -13.88
N GLU A 115 -23.03 9.65 -13.78
CA GLU A 115 -21.96 9.28 -14.69
C GLU A 115 -20.72 8.86 -13.90
N THR A 116 -20.01 7.89 -14.49
CA THR A 116 -18.55 7.74 -14.50
C THR A 116 -17.75 9.03 -14.29
N SER A 117 -16.99 9.10 -13.20
CA SER A 117 -15.62 9.65 -13.09
C SER A 117 -15.21 9.48 -11.62
N CYS A 118 -14.14 8.80 -11.24
CA CYS A 118 -12.78 9.23 -11.49
C CYS A 118 -11.85 8.01 -11.63
N MET A 119 -11.22 7.89 -12.79
CA MET A 119 -9.83 7.48 -12.83
C MET A 119 -9.00 8.71 -12.40
N TRP A 120 -8.20 8.53 -11.36
CA TRP A 120 -6.85 9.06 -11.04
C TRP A 120 -6.65 9.01 -9.53
#